data_AF-A0A7W7KEY2-F1
#
_entry.id   AF-A0A7W7KEY2-F1
#
_cell.length_a   1.000
_cell.length_b   1.000
_cell.length_c   1.000
_cell.angle_alpha   90.00
_cell.angle_beta   90.00
_cell.angle_gamma   90.00
#
_symmetry.space_group_name_H-M   'P 1'
#
loop_
_entity.id
_entity.type
_entity.pdbx_description
1 polymer ?
#
loop_
_entity_poly.entity_id
_entity_poly.type
_entity_poly.pdbx_seq_one_letter_code
_entity_poly.pdbx_strand_id
1 'polypeptide(L)'
;MEQVAVIPPFSPRIFEFDGLYRYDDGRVTGTVDVTGSCLMIYEWSSAYKGHGHSEDALRWMRGQGFSTIIANGVGMVDGDEADPTVHYWEKMRSRKLVDTLLDDDGDEIEVGWCRGDDSPTPSP
;
A
#
# COMPACT_ATOMS: atom_id res chain seq x y z
N MET A 1 -26.01 9.64 24.38
CA MET A 1 -26.53 9.19 23.07
C MET A 1 -25.30 8.80 22.25
N GLU A 2 -25.02 7.51 22.12
CA GLU A 2 -23.98 7.03 21.20
C GLU A 2 -24.47 7.28 19.77
N GLN A 3 -23.74 8.09 19.01
CA GLN A 3 -23.93 8.14 17.56
C GLN A 3 -23.47 6.79 17.03
N VAL A 4 -24.43 5.98 16.55
CA VAL A 4 -24.12 4.79 15.76
C VAL A 4 -23.45 5.30 14.49
N ALA A 5 -22.13 5.17 14.40
CA ALA A 5 -21.39 5.52 13.21
C ALA A 5 -21.92 4.65 12.06
N VAL A 6 -22.61 5.26 11.10
CA VAL A 6 -23.02 4.58 9.87
C VAL A 6 -21.75 4.24 9.11
N ILE A 7 -21.46 2.95 9.01
CA ILE A 7 -20.30 2.46 8.28
C ILE A 7 -20.61 2.58 6.79
N PRO A 8 -19.88 3.40 6.01
CA PRO A 8 -20.12 3.52 4.58
C PRO A 8 -19.84 2.19 3.85
N PRO A 9 -20.62 1.86 2.80
CA PRO A 9 -20.40 0.67 1.99
C PRO A 9 -19.09 0.81 1.18
N PHE A 10 -18.45 -0.32 0.87
CA PHE A 10 -17.27 -0.34 -0.01
C PHE A 10 -17.69 0.08 -1.42
N SER A 11 -17.31 1.29 -1.82
CA SER A 11 -17.66 1.88 -3.12
C SER A 11 -16.40 2.46 -3.78
N PRO A 12 -15.42 1.62 -4.13
CA PRO A 12 -14.12 2.05 -4.62
C PRO A 12 -14.24 2.78 -5.95
N ARG A 13 -13.47 3.86 -6.09
CA ARG A 13 -13.36 4.62 -7.32
C ARG A 13 -11.99 5.28 -7.41
N ILE A 14 -11.53 5.47 -8.65
CA ILE A 14 -10.46 6.40 -8.98
C ILE A 14 -11.07 7.53 -9.79
N PHE A 15 -10.79 8.77 -9.41
CA PHE A 15 -11.33 9.95 -10.07
C PHE A 15 -10.30 11.08 -10.05
N GLU A 16 -10.41 11.99 -11.02
CA GLU A 16 -9.56 13.18 -11.07
C GLU A 16 -10.12 14.26 -10.14
N PHE A 17 -9.24 14.89 -9.36
CA PHE A 17 -9.55 16.00 -8.48
C PHE A 17 -8.35 16.95 -8.44
N ASP A 18 -8.57 18.20 -8.86
CA ASP A 18 -7.54 19.25 -8.90
C ASP A 18 -6.29 18.86 -9.71
N GLY A 19 -6.49 18.19 -10.85
CA GLY A 19 -5.42 17.74 -11.75
C GLY A 19 -4.63 16.51 -11.24
N LEU A 20 -5.07 15.88 -10.15
CA LEU A 20 -4.48 14.66 -9.59
C LEU A 20 -5.50 13.52 -9.59
N TYR A 21 -5.04 12.28 -9.77
CA TYR A 21 -5.91 11.13 -9.55
C TYR A 21 -5.98 10.79 -8.06
N ARG A 22 -7.20 10.47 -7.61
CA ARG A 22 -7.47 10.06 -6.23
C ARG A 22 -8.24 8.76 -6.18
N TYR A 23 -7.88 7.94 -5.22
CA TYR A 23 -8.66 6.78 -4.79
C TYR A 23 -9.54 7.14 -3.59
N ASP A 24 -10.77 6.62 -3.57
CA ASP A 24 -11.69 6.70 -2.44
C ASP A 24 -12.62 5.48 -2.44
N ASP A 25 -12.83 4.85 -1.28
CA ASP A 25 -13.87 3.83 -1.07
C ASP A 25 -14.81 4.10 0.11
N GLY A 26 -14.79 5.32 0.64
CA GLY A 26 -15.50 5.74 1.85
C GLY A 26 -14.77 5.43 3.16
N ARG A 27 -13.68 4.64 3.15
CA ARG A 27 -12.85 4.37 4.34
C ARG A 27 -11.37 4.56 4.10
N VAL A 28 -10.92 4.26 2.89
CA VAL A 28 -9.57 4.45 2.43
C VAL A 28 -9.57 5.53 1.36
N THR A 29 -8.65 6.46 1.49
CA THR A 29 -8.40 7.52 0.52
C THR A 29 -6.92 7.54 0.18
N GLY A 30 -6.60 7.97 -1.04
CA GLY A 30 -5.22 8.10 -1.45
C GLY A 30 -5.05 8.96 -2.69
N THR A 31 -3.85 9.51 -2.83
CA THR A 31 -3.41 10.17 -4.06
C THR A 31 -2.65 9.13 -4.88
N VAL A 32 -3.03 8.98 -6.14
CA VAL A 32 -2.47 7.98 -7.05
C VAL A 32 -2.09 8.61 -8.38
N ASP A 33 -1.22 7.94 -9.13
CA ASP A 33 -1.01 8.18 -10.54
C ASP A 33 -1.33 6.92 -11.34
N VAL A 34 -1.77 7.12 -12.58
CA VAL A 34 -2.15 6.02 -13.47
C VAL A 34 -1.46 6.22 -14.81
N THR A 35 -0.53 5.33 -15.13
CA THR A 35 0.15 5.29 -16.44
C THR A 35 0.02 3.91 -17.04
N GLY A 36 -0.89 3.75 -18.02
CA GLY A 36 -1.18 2.47 -18.65
C GLY A 36 -1.71 1.46 -17.63
N SER A 37 -1.04 0.32 -17.47
CA SER A 37 -1.37 -0.71 -16.47
C SER A 37 -0.60 -0.55 -15.15
N CYS A 38 0.13 0.55 -14.98
CA CYS A 38 0.83 0.89 -13.77
C CYS A 38 0.04 1.90 -12.94
N LEU A 39 -0.13 1.60 -11.65
CA LEU A 39 -0.69 2.52 -10.66
C LEU A 39 0.38 2.81 -9.61
N MET A 40 0.66 4.08 -9.36
CA MET A 40 1.56 4.52 -8.30
C MET A 40 0.74 5.15 -7.17
N ILE A 41 1.03 4.77 -5.92
CA ILE A 41 0.39 5.32 -4.73
C ILE A 41 1.37 6.27 -4.06
N TYR A 42 1.00 7.54 -3.90
CA TYR A 42 1.81 8.55 -3.20
C TYR A 42 1.32 8.79 -1.77
N GLU A 43 0.01 8.75 -1.57
CA GLU A 43 -0.61 8.93 -0.26
C GLU A 43 -1.64 7.83 -0.07
N TRP A 44 -1.70 7.28 1.15
CA TRP A 44 -2.66 6.24 1.49
C TRP A 44 -3.08 6.36 2.94
N SER A 45 -4.37 6.55 3.19
CA SER A 45 -4.90 6.74 4.53
C SER A 45 -6.17 5.95 4.73
N SER A 46 -6.29 5.33 5.91
CA SER A 46 -7.51 4.67 6.36
C SER A 46 -8.11 5.48 7.49
N ALA A 47 -9.25 6.13 7.25
CA ALA A 47 -9.93 6.99 8.21
C ALA A 47 -10.41 6.22 9.48
N TYR A 48 -10.55 4.89 9.39
CA TYR A 48 -11.06 4.06 10.47
C TYR A 48 -10.03 3.03 10.94
N LYS A 49 -9.50 3.22 12.15
CA LYS A 49 -8.57 2.28 12.79
C LYS A 49 -9.19 0.89 12.86
N GLY A 50 -8.49 -0.11 12.31
CA GLY A 50 -8.92 -1.51 12.29
C GLY A 50 -10.08 -1.84 11.33
N HIS A 51 -10.57 -0.87 10.57
CA HIS A 51 -11.72 -1.03 9.65
C HIS A 51 -11.42 -0.54 8.22
N GLY A 52 -10.15 -0.23 7.93
CA GLY A 52 -9.71 0.11 6.59
C GLY A 52 -9.85 -1.05 5.63
N HIS A 53 -10.26 -0.74 4.40
CA HIS A 53 -10.38 -1.69 3.30
C HIS A 53 -9.11 -1.77 2.44
N SER A 54 -7.93 -1.44 2.95
CA SER A 54 -6.74 -1.30 2.11
C SER A 54 -6.41 -2.55 1.28
N GLU A 55 -6.60 -3.74 1.85
CA GLU A 55 -6.41 -4.98 1.11
C GLU A 55 -7.47 -5.15 0.01
N ASP A 56 -8.74 -4.91 0.32
CA ASP A 56 -9.83 -5.00 -0.66
C ASP A 56 -9.70 -3.93 -1.76
N ALA A 57 -9.22 -2.74 -1.40
CA ALA A 57 -8.88 -1.64 -2.31
C ALA A 57 -7.81 -2.07 -3.32
N LEU A 58 -6.69 -2.63 -2.84
CA LEU A 58 -5.62 -3.11 -3.70
C LEU A 58 -6.08 -4.30 -4.57
N ARG A 59 -6.87 -5.23 -4.02
CA ARG A 59 -7.50 -6.32 -4.80
C ARG A 59 -8.41 -5.78 -5.90
N TRP A 60 -9.21 -4.76 -5.58
CA TRP A 60 -10.06 -4.10 -6.54
C TRP A 60 -9.24 -3.44 -7.66
N MET A 61 -8.14 -2.74 -7.33
CA MET A 61 -7.23 -2.14 -8.31
C MET A 61 -6.64 -3.21 -9.25
N ARG A 62 -6.21 -4.36 -8.72
CA ARG A 62 -5.80 -5.50 -9.56
C ARG A 62 -6.92 -5.94 -10.50
N GLY A 63 -8.15 -6.01 -9.99
CA GLY A 63 -9.34 -6.32 -10.79
C GLY A 63 -9.67 -5.29 -11.88
N GLN A 64 -9.21 -4.04 -11.75
CA GLN A 64 -9.33 -3.02 -12.80
C GLN A 64 -8.29 -3.17 -13.92
N GLY A 65 -7.33 -4.11 -13.79
CA GLY A 65 -6.31 -4.36 -14.80
C GLY A 65 -4.95 -3.73 -14.51
N PHE A 66 -4.73 -3.16 -13.32
CA PHE A 66 -3.41 -2.69 -12.91
C PHE A 66 -2.47 -3.86 -12.61
N SER A 67 -1.63 -4.19 -13.60
CA SER A 67 -0.64 -5.26 -13.52
C SER A 67 0.57 -4.89 -12.67
N THR A 68 0.79 -3.59 -12.48
CA THR A 68 1.89 -3.06 -11.67
C THR A 68 1.32 -2.04 -10.68
N ILE A 69 1.55 -2.26 -9.39
CA ILE A 69 1.18 -1.34 -8.31
C ILE A 69 2.45 -1.01 -7.53
N ILE A 70 2.78 0.28 -7.47
CA ILE A 70 3.95 0.82 -6.77
C ILE A 70 3.46 1.62 -5.57
N ALA A 71 4.00 1.37 -4.38
CA ALA A 71 3.81 2.25 -3.23
C ALA A 71 5.06 3.12 -3.08
N ASN A 72 4.89 4.44 -3.16
CA ASN A 72 5.98 5.42 -3.10
C ASN A 72 5.94 6.18 -1.77
N GLY A 73 7.11 6.53 -1.22
CA GLY A 73 7.20 7.22 0.06
C GLY A 73 6.68 6.35 1.21
N VAL A 74 7.12 5.09 1.26
CA VAL A 74 6.63 4.14 2.28
C VAL A 74 7.28 4.30 3.65
N GLY A 75 8.21 5.26 3.79
CA GLY A 75 9.14 5.38 4.90
C GLY A 75 10.51 4.80 4.57
N MET A 76 11.45 4.96 5.49
CA MET A 76 12.87 4.64 5.30
C MET A 76 13.28 3.31 5.96
N VAL A 77 14.43 2.83 5.49
CA VAL A 77 15.17 1.69 6.04
C VAL A 77 16.51 2.19 6.54
N ASP A 78 16.86 1.93 7.80
CA ASP A 78 18.21 2.21 8.31
C ASP A 78 18.77 0.99 9.05
N GLY A 79 19.62 0.23 8.35
CA GLY A 79 20.17 -1.02 8.85
C GLY A 79 19.06 -2.06 9.13
N ASP A 80 18.91 -2.40 10.41
CA ASP A 80 17.93 -3.38 10.90
C ASP A 80 16.60 -2.74 11.37
N GLU A 81 16.47 -1.41 11.27
CA GLU A 81 15.28 -0.67 11.66
C GLU A 81 14.53 -0.14 10.43
N ALA A 82 13.20 -0.18 10.51
CA ALA A 82 12.30 0.28 9.45
C ALA A 82 11.15 1.09 10.05
N ASP A 83 10.68 2.09 9.31
CA ASP A 83 9.48 2.82 9.73
C ASP A 83 8.26 1.89 9.86
N PRO A 84 7.36 2.11 10.82
CA PRO A 84 6.19 1.24 11.00
C PRO A 84 5.30 1.11 9.75
N THR A 85 5.29 2.13 8.88
CA THR A 85 4.56 2.15 7.61
C THR A 85 5.14 1.19 6.58
N VAL A 86 6.45 0.98 6.60
CA VAL A 86 7.13 0.02 5.75
C VAL A 86 6.58 -1.38 5.98
N HIS A 87 6.49 -1.83 7.24
CA HIS A 87 6.01 -3.19 7.55
C HIS A 87 4.60 -3.44 7.02
N TYR A 88 3.76 -2.40 7.03
CA TYR A 88 2.43 -2.47 6.42
C TYR A 88 2.53 -2.70 4.90
N TRP A 89 3.38 -1.96 4.20
CA TRP A 89 3.54 -2.07 2.76
C TRP A 89 4.25 -3.36 2.33
N GLU A 90 5.23 -3.82 3.11
CA GLU A 90 5.86 -5.12 2.93
C GLU A 90 4.85 -6.28 3.08
N LYS A 91 3.93 -6.17 4.05
CA LYS A 91 2.82 -7.12 4.16
C LYS A 91 1.92 -7.11 2.91
N MET A 92 1.66 -5.96 2.29
CA MET A 92 0.89 -5.90 1.04
C MET A 92 1.67 -6.49 -0.14
N ARG A 93 2.99 -6.24 -0.20
CA ARG A 93 3.88 -6.82 -1.21
C ARG A 93 3.97 -8.34 -1.11
N SER A 94 4.16 -8.89 0.09
CA SER A 94 4.20 -10.35 0.33
C SER A 94 2.88 -11.06 -0.03
N ARG A 95 1.76 -10.32 -0.05
CA ARG A 95 0.44 -10.78 -0.51
C ARG A 95 0.21 -10.58 -2.01
N LYS A 96 1.21 -10.07 -2.75
CA LYS A 96 1.14 -9.74 -4.19
C LYS A 96 0.08 -8.68 -4.53
N LEU A 97 -0.17 -7.78 -3.59
CA LEU A 97 -1.09 -6.66 -3.77
C LEU A 97 -0.36 -5.39 -4.22
N VAL A 98 0.94 -5.31 -3.96
CA VAL A 98 1.88 -4.27 -4.40
C VAL A 98 3.12 -4.99 -4.93
N ASP A 99 3.76 -4.45 -5.97
CA ASP A 99 4.92 -5.07 -6.62
C ASP A 99 6.23 -4.44 -6.13
N THR A 100 6.26 -3.10 -6.06
CA THR A 100 7.44 -2.30 -5.74
C THR A 100 7.15 -1.36 -4.58
N LEU A 101 8.10 -1.24 -3.66
CA LEU A 101 8.11 -0.26 -2.59
C LEU A 101 9.27 0.69 -2.84
N LEU A 102 8.97 1.98 -2.89
CA LEU A 102 9.97 3.04 -2.96
C LEU A 102 9.98 3.79 -1.64
N ASP A 103 11.17 4.02 -1.10
CA ASP A 103 11.35 4.83 0.11
C ASP A 103 11.07 6.32 -0.15
N ASP A 104 11.38 7.17 0.83
CA ASP A 104 11.12 8.62 0.73
C ASP A 104 12.07 9.33 -0.24
N ASP A 105 13.22 8.73 -0.56
CA ASP A 105 14.19 9.21 -1.54
C ASP A 105 13.90 8.67 -2.96
N GLY A 106 12.98 7.71 -3.07
CA GLY A 106 12.56 7.08 -4.32
C GLY A 106 13.38 5.84 -4.69
N ASP A 107 14.20 5.34 -3.75
CA ASP A 107 15.00 4.14 -3.93
C ASP A 107 14.14 2.89 -3.68
N GLU A 108 14.36 1.84 -4.47
CA GLU A 108 13.62 0.59 -4.30
C GLU A 108 14.12 -0.15 -3.04
N ILE A 109 13.16 -0.49 -2.19
CA ILE A 109 13.41 -1.30 -1.01
C ILE A 109 13.43 -2.79 -1.41
N GLU A 110 14.61 -3.41 -1.35
CA GLU A 110 14.80 -4.84 -1.62
C GLU A 110 14.32 -5.72 -0.44
N VAL A 111 13.66 -6.84 -0.75
CA VAL A 111 13.09 -7.76 0.26
C VAL A 111 14.19 -8.59 0.92
N GLY A 112 14.41 -8.44 2.23
CA GLY A 112 15.30 -9.33 2.99
C GLY A 112 15.68 -8.88 4.39
N TRP A 113 15.74 -7.57 4.64
CA TRP A 113 15.94 -6.93 5.94
C TRP A 113 15.20 -7.50 7.16
N CYS A 114 13.90 -7.81 7.08
CA CYS A 114 13.15 -8.38 8.21
C CYS A 114 13.27 -9.90 8.35
N ARG A 115 13.97 -10.59 7.44
CA ARG A 115 14.33 -12.00 7.66
C ARG A 115 15.62 -12.01 8.47
N GLY A 116 15.47 -12.05 9.78
CA GLY A 116 16.51 -12.61 10.63
C GLY A 116 16.99 -13.92 10.00
N ASP A 117 18.31 -14.07 9.87
CA ASP A 117 18.99 -15.25 9.38
C ASP A 117 18.53 -16.51 10.15
N ASP A 118 17.51 -17.18 9.63
CA ASP A 118 17.18 -18.57 9.93
C ASP A 118 17.16 -19.40 8.63
N SER A 119 18.09 -19.08 7.71
CA SER A 119 18.45 -20.01 6.65
C SER A 119 19.48 -21.00 7.22
N PRO A 120 19.16 -22.29 7.42
CA PRO A 120 20.20 -23.26 7.74
C PRO A 120 21.17 -23.33 6.56
N THR A 121 22.40 -22.88 6.77
CA THR A 121 23.50 -23.18 5.85
C THR A 121 23.55 -24.69 5.62
N PRO A 122 23.45 -25.19 4.38
CA PRO A 122 23.78 -26.58 4.12
C PRO A 122 25.29 -26.73 4.36
N SER A 123 25.64 -27.41 5.45
CA SER A 123 27.02 -27.86 5.68
C SER A 123 27.45 -28.81 4.56
N PRO A 124 28.72 -28.73 4.12
CA PRO A 124 29.27 -29.59 3.06
C PRO A 124 29.31 -31.08 3.41
#